data_AF-A0A483I862-F1
#
_entry.id   AF-A0A483I862-F1
#
_cell.length_a   1.000
_cell.length_b   1.000
_cell.length_c   1.000
_cell.angle_alpha   90.00
_cell.angle_beta   90.00
_cell.angle_gamma   90.00
#
_symmetry.space_group_name_H-M   'P 1'
#
loop_
_entity.id
_entity.type
_entity.pdbx_description
1 polymer ?
#
loop_
_entity_poly.entity_id
_entity_poly.type
_entity_poly.pdbx_seq_one_letter_code
_entity_poly.pdbx_strand_id
1 'polypeptide(L)'
;MNISTVNELIASLESAGELSIREQKFLKLAKEFRICSASLDAAIKTGNVLADQNAQLAAENVEAKKIISECREYFIAGVMNRIRPMNEGYLHMICDTFADETPATERVVAGIKADGVEEFIGLLQQHVDEGDFVGDEVAVIVGAIDCGKEFFEQLHEGADK
;
A
#
# COMPACT_ATOMS: atom_id res chain seq x y z
N MET A 1 -51.24 10.42 33.57
CA MET A 1 -50.26 9.45 34.11
C MET A 1 -50.15 9.71 35.61
N ASN A 2 -50.26 8.69 36.47
CA ASN A 2 -50.14 8.87 37.92
C ASN A 2 -48.72 8.45 38.39
N ILE A 3 -48.32 8.88 39.59
CA ILE A 3 -46.97 8.61 40.13
C ILE A 3 -46.68 7.10 40.30
N SER A 4 -47.69 6.26 40.56
CA SER A 4 -47.53 4.80 40.65
C SER A 4 -47.07 4.21 39.32
N THR A 5 -47.66 4.65 38.21
CA THR A 5 -47.30 4.18 36.86
C THR A 5 -45.87 4.56 36.49
N VAL A 6 -45.39 5.72 36.94
CA VAL A 6 -44.00 6.16 36.72
C VAL A 6 -43.04 5.32 37.55
N ASN A 7 -43.37 5.03 38.81
CA ASN A 7 -42.53 4.23 39.70
C ASN A 7 -42.42 2.77 39.24
N GLU A 8 -43.51 2.18 38.76
CA GLU A 8 -43.52 0.83 38.16
C GLU A 8 -42.66 0.78 36.89
N LEU A 9 -42.70 1.84 36.07
CA LEU A 9 -41.87 1.94 34.87
C LEU A 9 -40.38 2.06 35.21
N ILE A 10 -40.02 2.88 36.20
CA ILE A 10 -38.63 3.01 36.68
C ILE A 10 -38.13 1.66 37.21
N ALA A 11 -38.89 1.00 38.08
CA ALA A 11 -38.52 -0.31 38.62
C ALA A 11 -38.37 -1.38 37.53
N SER A 12 -39.24 -1.36 36.51
CA SER A 12 -39.16 -2.28 35.37
C SER A 12 -37.93 -2.03 34.50
N LEU A 13 -37.55 -0.76 34.30
CA LEU A 13 -36.35 -0.39 33.53
C LEU A 13 -35.06 -0.72 34.29
N GLU A 14 -35.05 -0.49 35.62
CA GLU A 14 -33.92 -0.84 36.50
C GLU A 14 -33.76 -2.37 36.66
N SER A 15 -34.86 -3.14 36.72
CA SER A 15 -34.78 -4.60 36.84
C SER A 15 -34.45 -5.31 35.51
N ALA A 16 -34.75 -4.68 34.37
CA ALA A 16 -34.48 -5.25 33.06
C ALA A 16 -32.98 -5.37 32.76
N GLY A 17 -32.12 -4.59 33.45
CA GLY A 17 -30.68 -4.62 33.26
C GLY A 17 -30.23 -4.26 31.83
N GLU A 18 -31.10 -3.61 31.06
CA GLU A 18 -30.81 -3.22 29.68
C GLU A 18 -29.81 -2.07 29.65
N LEU A 19 -28.77 -2.20 28.82
CA LEU A 19 -27.83 -1.11 28.56
C LEU A 19 -28.61 0.13 28.12
N SER A 20 -28.28 1.27 28.72
CA SER A 20 -28.79 2.56 28.28
C SER A 20 -28.47 2.80 26.80
N ILE A 21 -29.25 3.65 26.14
CA ILE A 21 -29.03 4.03 24.73
C ILE A 21 -27.59 4.50 24.49
N ARG A 22 -26.97 5.16 25.48
CA ARG A 22 -25.57 5.60 25.43
C ARG A 22 -24.61 4.41 25.43
N GLU A 23 -24.79 3.46 26.34
CA GLU A 23 -23.91 2.28 26.43
C GLU A 23 -24.07 1.39 25.19
N GLN A 24 -25.27 1.26 24.63
CA GLN A 24 -25.49 0.55 23.37
C GLN A 24 -24.72 1.17 22.21
N LYS A 25 -24.74 2.51 22.09
CA LYS A 25 -23.97 3.24 21.07
C LYS A 25 -22.46 3.04 21.25
N PHE A 26 -21.94 3.15 22.47
CA PHE A 26 -20.53 2.88 22.75
C PHE A 26 -20.14 1.44 22.44
N LEU A 27 -21.00 0.47 22.75
CA LEU A 27 -20.73 -0.93 22.45
C LEU A 27 -20.70 -1.19 20.94
N LYS A 28 -21.58 -0.55 20.17
CA LYS A 28 -21.58 -0.65 18.70
C LYS A 28 -20.29 -0.09 18.12
N LEU A 29 -19.94 1.13 18.52
CA LEU A 29 -18.68 1.78 18.15
C LEU A 29 -17.45 0.94 18.52
N ALA A 30 -17.38 0.43 19.75
CA ALA A 30 -16.25 -0.39 20.18
C ALA A 30 -16.08 -1.65 19.32
N LYS A 31 -17.18 -2.22 18.80
CA LYS A 31 -17.13 -3.34 17.86
C LYS A 31 -16.58 -2.91 16.50
N GLU A 32 -17.07 -1.80 15.97
CA GLU A 32 -16.60 -1.25 14.68
C GLU A 32 -15.11 -0.88 14.75
N PHE A 33 -14.68 -0.20 15.81
CA PHE A 33 -13.27 0.12 16.05
C PHE A 33 -12.39 -1.14 16.14
N ARG A 34 -12.85 -2.17 16.83
CA ARG A 34 -12.13 -3.45 16.92
C ARG A 34 -11.99 -4.13 15.56
N ILE A 35 -13.02 -4.06 14.71
CA ILE A 35 -12.97 -4.60 13.35
C ILE A 35 -11.98 -3.80 12.49
N CYS A 36 -12.06 -2.46 12.54
CA CYS A 36 -11.15 -1.57 11.81
C CYS A 36 -9.69 -1.81 12.22
N SER A 37 -9.41 -1.86 13.52
CA SER A 37 -8.07 -2.14 14.04
C SER A 37 -7.53 -3.50 13.57
N ALA A 38 -8.36 -4.55 13.60
CA ALA A 38 -7.94 -5.86 13.09
C ALA A 38 -7.68 -5.86 11.58
N SER A 39 -8.48 -5.09 10.82
CA SER A 39 -8.28 -4.91 9.37
C SER A 39 -6.98 -4.16 9.07
N LEU A 40 -6.70 -3.09 9.81
CA LEU A 40 -5.48 -2.31 9.67
C LEU A 40 -4.23 -3.16 9.99
N ASP A 41 -4.25 -3.93 11.08
CA ASP A 41 -3.17 -4.85 11.43
C ASP A 41 -2.91 -5.88 10.31
N ALA A 42 -3.97 -6.41 9.69
CA ALA A 42 -3.85 -7.34 8.58
C ALA A 42 -3.25 -6.68 7.32
N ALA A 43 -3.65 -5.44 7.02
CA ALA A 43 -3.10 -4.65 5.92
C ALA A 43 -1.60 -4.35 6.14
N ILE A 44 -1.22 -3.92 7.35
CA ILE A 44 0.18 -3.66 7.72
C ILE A 44 1.02 -4.94 7.60
N LYS A 45 0.51 -6.07 8.10
CA LYS A 45 1.22 -7.35 8.01
C LYS A 45 1.43 -7.77 6.54
N THR A 46 0.41 -7.61 5.71
CA THR A 46 0.50 -7.89 4.27
C THR A 46 1.50 -6.96 3.59
N GLY A 47 1.45 -5.67 3.88
CA GLY A 47 2.38 -4.67 3.35
C GLY A 47 3.85 -4.99 3.70
N ASN A 48 4.12 -5.41 4.93
CA ASN A 48 5.46 -5.82 5.36
C ASN A 48 5.95 -7.08 4.60
N VAL A 49 5.09 -8.09 4.43
CA VAL A 49 5.43 -9.29 3.65
C VAL A 49 5.74 -8.93 2.19
N LEU A 50 4.97 -8.04 1.58
CA LEU A 50 5.23 -7.56 0.22
C LEU A 50 6.54 -6.77 0.12
N ALA A 51 6.86 -5.97 1.14
CA ALA A 51 8.14 -5.26 1.20
C ALA A 51 9.33 -6.22 1.28
N ASP A 52 9.25 -7.27 2.11
CA ASP A 52 10.27 -8.31 2.22
C ASP A 52 10.45 -9.07 0.90
N GLN A 53 9.35 -9.45 0.24
CA GLN A 53 9.38 -10.09 -1.08
C GLN A 53 10.01 -9.20 -2.15
N ASN A 54 9.69 -7.90 -2.16
CA ASN A 54 10.29 -6.95 -3.09
C ASN A 54 11.81 -6.80 -2.85
N ALA A 55 12.25 -6.77 -1.58
CA ALA A 55 13.67 -6.74 -1.26
C ALA A 55 14.40 -8.01 -1.73
N GLN A 56 13.77 -9.18 -1.57
CA GLN A 56 14.31 -10.45 -2.09
C GLN A 56 14.41 -10.44 -3.64
N LEU A 57 13.33 -10.06 -4.33
CA LEU A 57 13.33 -9.97 -5.80
C LEU A 57 14.37 -8.98 -6.32
N ALA A 58 14.57 -7.85 -5.64
CA ALA A 58 15.62 -6.90 -5.98
C ALA A 58 17.02 -7.53 -5.87
N ALA A 59 17.28 -8.31 -4.81
CA ALA A 59 18.54 -9.03 -4.65
C ALA A 59 18.75 -10.11 -5.73
N GLU A 60 17.72 -10.89 -6.05
CA GLU A 60 17.75 -11.88 -7.13
C GLU A 60 17.99 -11.22 -8.50
N ASN A 61 17.39 -10.06 -8.75
CA ASN A 61 17.62 -9.28 -9.97
C ASN A 61 19.07 -8.78 -10.08
N VAL A 62 19.69 -8.36 -8.96
CA VAL A 62 21.11 -7.97 -8.95
C VAL A 62 22.00 -9.17 -9.31
N GLU A 63 21.75 -10.34 -8.73
CA GLU A 63 22.52 -11.55 -9.06
C GLU A 63 22.28 -12.01 -10.51
N ALA A 64 21.05 -11.94 -11.00
CA ALA A 64 20.74 -12.24 -12.40
C ALA A 64 21.46 -11.29 -13.36
N LYS A 65 21.47 -9.98 -13.08
CA LYS A 65 22.23 -8.98 -13.85
C LYS A 65 23.73 -9.32 -13.86
N LYS A 66 24.29 -9.76 -12.73
CA LYS A 66 25.68 -10.19 -12.64
C LYS A 66 25.97 -11.40 -13.52
N ILE A 67 25.13 -12.44 -13.48
CA ILE A 67 25.27 -13.62 -14.35
C ILE A 67 25.19 -13.23 -15.83
N ILE A 68 24.27 -12.34 -16.20
CA ILE A 68 24.16 -11.83 -17.57
C ILE A 68 25.45 -11.08 -17.98
N SER A 69 26.02 -10.27 -17.09
CA SER A 69 27.30 -9.59 -17.33
C SER A 69 28.46 -10.57 -17.51
N GLU A 70 28.56 -11.61 -16.67
CA GLU A 70 29.58 -12.64 -16.80
C GLU A 70 29.41 -13.42 -18.12
N CYS A 71 28.19 -13.81 -18.47
CA CYS A 71 27.89 -14.45 -19.76
C CYS A 71 28.22 -13.55 -20.95
N ARG A 72 27.97 -12.23 -20.85
CA ARG A 72 28.36 -11.22 -21.85
C ARG A 72 29.88 -11.19 -22.01
N GLU A 73 30.65 -11.16 -20.93
CA GLU A 73 32.11 -11.20 -20.98
C GLU A 73 32.64 -12.49 -21.61
N TYR A 74 32.11 -13.65 -21.23
CA TYR A 74 32.47 -14.94 -21.84
C TYR A 74 32.11 -14.99 -23.33
N PHE A 75 30.95 -14.45 -23.72
CA PHE A 75 30.54 -14.39 -25.12
C PHE A 75 31.43 -13.45 -25.93
N ILE A 76 31.73 -12.25 -25.44
CA ILE A 76 32.67 -11.32 -26.07
C ILE A 76 34.04 -11.98 -26.20
N ALA A 77 34.60 -12.56 -25.13
CA ALA A 77 35.89 -13.22 -25.17
C ALA A 77 35.91 -14.42 -26.14
N GLY A 78 34.85 -15.23 -26.19
CA GLY A 78 34.74 -16.38 -27.07
C GLY A 78 34.55 -16.01 -28.56
N VAL A 79 33.76 -14.97 -28.83
CA VAL A 79 33.49 -14.47 -30.18
C VAL A 79 34.68 -13.68 -30.72
N MET A 80 35.29 -12.80 -29.92
CA MET A 80 36.49 -12.03 -30.30
C MET A 80 37.70 -12.94 -30.58
N ASN A 81 37.83 -14.06 -29.86
CA ASN A 81 38.91 -15.03 -30.11
C ASN A 81 38.67 -15.91 -31.35
N ARG A 82 37.43 -16.06 -31.84
CA ARG A 82 37.10 -16.86 -33.05
C ARG A 82 36.87 -16.03 -34.31
N ILE A 83 36.44 -14.78 -34.19
CA ILE A 83 36.15 -13.86 -35.30
C ILE A 83 37.17 -12.71 -35.24
N ARG A 84 38.22 -12.78 -36.07
CA ARG A 84 39.26 -11.73 -36.21
C ARG A 84 38.62 -10.35 -36.55
N PRO A 85 39.36 -9.23 -36.40
CA PRO A 85 38.95 -7.97 -35.77
C PRO A 85 38.17 -7.05 -36.73
N MET A 86 37.04 -7.50 -37.31
CA MET A 86 36.32 -6.69 -38.29
C MET A 86 35.03 -6.06 -37.76
N ASN A 87 34.48 -6.51 -36.63
CA ASN A 87 33.14 -6.07 -36.18
C ASN A 87 33.06 -5.74 -34.67
N GLU A 88 34.13 -5.18 -34.10
CA GLU A 88 34.17 -4.72 -32.69
C GLU A 88 32.99 -3.78 -32.35
N GLY A 89 32.64 -2.87 -33.27
CA GLY A 89 31.54 -1.92 -33.08
C GLY A 89 30.14 -2.54 -33.10
N TYR A 90 29.92 -3.61 -33.88
CA TYR A 90 28.62 -4.29 -33.94
C TYR A 90 28.36 -5.11 -32.67
N LEU A 91 29.42 -5.68 -32.07
CA LEU A 91 29.31 -6.47 -30.85
C LEU A 91 29.11 -5.59 -29.63
N HIS A 92 29.80 -4.45 -29.55
CA HIS A 92 29.57 -3.43 -28.51
C HIS A 92 28.13 -2.91 -28.54
N MET A 93 27.57 -2.62 -29.72
CA MET A 93 26.19 -2.14 -29.87
C MET A 93 25.14 -3.14 -29.32
N ILE A 94 25.28 -4.44 -29.63
CA ILE A 94 24.36 -5.47 -29.11
C ILE A 94 24.50 -5.60 -27.58
N CYS A 95 25.73 -5.54 -27.09
CA CYS A 95 26.05 -5.74 -25.68
C CYS A 95 25.70 -4.53 -24.79
N ASP A 96 25.61 -3.32 -25.36
CA ASP A 96 25.09 -2.12 -24.67
C ASP A 96 23.55 -2.09 -24.67
N THR A 97 22.90 -2.69 -25.68
CA THR A 97 21.43 -2.82 -25.72
C THR A 97 20.87 -3.70 -24.58
N PHE A 98 21.70 -4.57 -23.99
CA PHE A 98 21.35 -5.38 -22.81
C PHE A 98 21.73 -4.74 -21.47
N ALA A 99 22.44 -3.60 -21.48
CA ALA A 99 23.06 -3.04 -20.28
C ALA A 99 22.13 -2.17 -19.43
N ASP A 100 21.07 -1.63 -20.01
CA ASP A 100 20.36 -0.57 -19.33
C ASP A 100 19.15 -1.11 -18.57
N GLU A 101 19.00 -0.58 -17.36
CA GLU A 101 17.86 -0.69 -16.46
C GLU A 101 16.56 -0.76 -17.26
N THR A 102 15.55 -1.47 -16.76
CA THR A 102 14.24 -1.44 -17.38
C THR A 102 13.45 -0.30 -16.73
N PRO A 103 13.61 0.98 -17.14
CA PRO A 103 12.83 2.07 -16.57
C PRO A 103 11.34 1.80 -16.78
N ALA A 104 10.96 1.01 -17.80
CA ALA A 104 9.61 0.50 -17.96
C ALA A 104 9.10 -0.28 -16.73
N THR A 105 9.93 -1.08 -16.05
CA THR A 105 9.55 -1.82 -14.85
C THR A 105 9.44 -0.89 -13.64
N GLU A 106 10.41 0.00 -13.43
CA GLU A 106 10.36 0.96 -12.32
C GLU A 106 9.16 1.90 -12.45
N ARG A 107 8.85 2.31 -13.68
CA ARG A 107 7.68 3.09 -14.03
C ARG A 107 6.37 2.37 -13.71
N VAL A 108 6.27 1.10 -14.08
CA VAL A 108 5.10 0.25 -13.77
C VAL A 108 4.93 0.09 -12.25
N VAL A 109 6.02 -0.11 -11.51
CA VAL A 109 5.97 -0.21 -10.05
C VAL A 109 5.56 1.11 -9.40
N ALA A 110 6.06 2.24 -9.90
CA ALA A 110 5.66 3.57 -9.42
C ALA A 110 4.17 3.84 -9.70
N GLY A 111 3.67 3.48 -10.88
CA GLY A 111 2.25 3.56 -11.23
C GLY A 111 1.37 2.70 -10.31
N ILE A 112 1.72 1.43 -10.09
CA ILE A 112 0.96 0.55 -9.19
C ILE A 112 0.94 1.10 -7.75
N LYS A 113 2.05 1.67 -7.27
CA LYS A 113 2.10 2.32 -5.96
C LYS A 113 1.21 3.56 -5.90
N ALA A 114 1.21 4.38 -6.96
CA ALA A 114 0.34 5.55 -7.06
C ALA A 114 -1.14 5.12 -7.05
N ASP A 115 -1.53 4.14 -7.87
CA ASP A 115 -2.89 3.61 -7.92
C ASP A 115 -3.36 3.12 -6.53
N GLY A 116 -2.50 2.40 -5.79
CA GLY A 116 -2.82 1.93 -4.44
C GLY A 116 -2.96 3.06 -3.41
N VAL A 117 -2.16 4.12 -3.54
CA VAL A 117 -2.28 5.33 -2.69
C VAL A 117 -3.58 6.08 -3.02
N GLU A 118 -3.93 6.21 -4.30
CA GLU A 118 -5.18 6.84 -4.74
C GLU A 118 -6.40 6.08 -4.21
N GLU A 119 -6.43 4.75 -4.33
CA GLU A 119 -7.52 3.92 -3.80
C GLU A 119 -7.67 4.09 -2.28
N PHE A 120 -6.56 4.09 -1.53
CA PHE A 120 -6.58 4.29 -0.09
C PHE A 120 -7.11 5.68 0.30
N ILE A 121 -6.69 6.73 -0.39
CA ILE A 121 -7.22 8.09 -0.19
C ILE A 121 -8.72 8.15 -0.48
N GLY A 122 -9.16 7.51 -1.56
CA GLY A 122 -10.57 7.44 -1.93
C GLY A 122 -11.44 6.82 -0.83
N LEU A 123 -10.97 5.74 -0.21
CA LEU A 123 -11.65 5.10 0.93
C LEU A 123 -11.72 6.03 2.15
N LEU A 124 -10.62 6.73 2.48
CA LEU A 124 -10.62 7.68 3.58
C LEU A 124 -11.55 8.87 3.31
N GLN A 125 -11.57 9.38 2.08
CA GLN A 125 -12.46 10.46 1.67
C GLN A 125 -13.92 10.02 1.77
N GLN A 126 -14.24 8.79 1.37
CA GLN A 126 -15.56 8.20 1.53
C GLN A 126 -15.99 8.15 3.01
N HIS A 127 -15.10 7.72 3.92
CA HIS A 127 -15.40 7.74 5.36
C HIS A 127 -15.71 9.15 5.89
N VAL A 128 -14.98 10.17 5.41
CA VAL A 128 -15.26 11.58 5.76
C VAL A 128 -16.60 12.05 5.19
N ASP A 129 -16.87 11.76 3.92
CA ASP A 129 -18.08 12.21 3.23
C ASP A 129 -19.36 11.54 3.79
N GLU A 130 -19.27 10.27 4.18
CA GLU A 130 -20.36 9.50 4.78
C GLU A 130 -20.59 9.83 6.26
N GLY A 131 -19.66 10.57 6.90
CA GLY A 131 -19.71 10.81 8.33
C GLY A 131 -19.41 9.57 9.17
N ASP A 132 -18.77 8.56 8.58
CA ASP A 132 -18.46 7.26 9.19
C ASP A 132 -17.15 7.32 9.98
N PHE A 133 -17.15 8.17 10.99
CA PHE A 133 -16.03 8.38 11.92
C PHE A 133 -16.57 8.81 13.29
N VAL A 134 -15.75 8.71 14.33
CA VAL A 134 -16.21 8.95 15.70
C VAL A 134 -15.46 10.08 16.38
N GLY A 135 -16.21 10.97 17.03
CA GLY A 135 -15.62 12.09 17.75
C GLY A 135 -15.04 13.11 16.78
N ASP A 136 -13.83 13.58 17.07
CA ASP A 136 -13.15 14.64 16.30
C ASP A 136 -11.99 14.06 15.45
N GLU A 137 -12.24 12.90 14.84
CA GLU A 137 -11.26 12.19 14.00
C GLU A 137 -11.13 12.79 12.59
N VAL A 138 -12.06 13.68 12.20
CA VAL A 138 -12.06 14.32 10.87
C VAL A 138 -10.72 14.97 10.56
N ALA A 139 -10.15 15.71 11.51
CA ALA A 139 -8.88 16.40 11.31
C ALA A 139 -7.72 15.41 11.04
N VAL A 140 -7.74 14.24 11.69
CA VAL A 140 -6.72 13.20 11.51
C VAL A 140 -6.90 12.51 10.17
N ILE A 141 -8.14 12.16 9.80
CA ILE A 141 -8.45 11.50 8.53
C ILE A 141 -8.13 12.42 7.34
N VAL A 142 -8.50 13.70 7.43
CA VAL A 142 -8.16 14.73 6.43
C VAL A 142 -6.64 14.91 6.34
N GLY A 143 -5.93 14.94 7.48
CA GLY A 143 -4.47 14.99 7.47
C GLY A 143 -3.82 13.78 6.78
N ALA A 144 -4.38 12.57 6.98
CA ALA A 144 -3.92 11.36 6.29
C ALA A 144 -4.20 11.40 4.79
N ILE A 145 -5.35 11.93 4.38
CA ILE A 145 -5.72 12.17 2.97
C ILE A 145 -4.72 13.12 2.32
N ASP A 146 -4.39 14.24 2.96
CA ASP A 146 -3.49 15.24 2.41
C ASP A 146 -2.05 14.70 2.28
N CYS A 147 -1.54 14.00 3.30
CA CYS A 147 -0.28 13.28 3.21
C CYS A 147 -0.28 12.24 2.08
N GLY A 148 -1.40 11.51 1.91
CA GLY A 148 -1.57 10.56 0.82
C GLY A 148 -1.46 11.23 -0.56
N LYS A 149 -2.11 12.38 -0.75
CA LYS A 149 -2.06 13.13 -2.01
C LYS A 149 -0.63 13.56 -2.36
N GLU A 150 0.11 14.07 -1.38
CA GLU A 150 1.53 14.42 -1.57
C GLU A 150 2.36 13.18 -2.00
N PHE A 151 2.08 12.02 -1.40
CA PHE A 151 2.76 10.77 -1.73
C PHE A 151 2.40 10.25 -3.13
N PHE A 152 1.13 10.40 -3.54
CA PHE A 152 0.65 10.08 -4.87
C PHE A 152 1.37 10.91 -5.94
N GLU A 153 1.46 12.24 -5.74
CA GLU A 153 2.13 13.15 -6.66
C GLU A 153 3.63 12.79 -6.82
N GLN A 154 4.32 12.49 -5.72
CA GLN A 154 5.72 12.08 -5.76
C GLN A 154 5.94 10.78 -6.55
N LEU A 155 5.03 9.81 -6.43
CA LEU A 155 5.09 8.55 -7.18
C LEU A 155 4.76 8.76 -8.66
N HIS A 156 3.80 9.62 -8.98
CA HIS A 156 3.40 9.90 -10.36
C HIS A 156 4.49 10.70 -11.12
N GLU A 157 5.14 11.67 -10.48
CA GLU A 157 6.27 12.41 -11.08
C GLU A 157 7.51 11.51 -11.34
N GLY A 158 7.65 10.43 -10.57
CA GLY A 158 8.65 9.39 -10.81
C GLY A 158 8.27 8.42 -11.95
N ALA A 159 6.96 8.23 -12.17
CA ALA A 159 6.43 7.36 -13.22
C ALA A 159 6.41 8.02 -14.63
N ASP A 160 6.49 9.35 -14.75
CA ASP A 160 6.53 9.99 -16.08
C ASP A 160 7.95 10.26 -16.59
N LYS A 161 8.98 9.89 -15.83
CA LYS A 161 10.40 9.99 -16.20
C LYS A 161 10.95 8.68 -16.81
#